data_AF-A0A229S1D7-F1
#
_entry.id   AF-A0A229S1D7-F1
#
_cell.length_a   1.000
_cell.length_b   1.000
_cell.length_c   1.000
_cell.angle_alpha   90.00
_cell.angle_beta   90.00
_cell.angle_gamma   90.00
#
_symmetry.space_group_name_H-M   'P 1'
#
loop_
_entity.id
_entity.type
_entity.pdbx_description
1 polymer ?
#
loop_
_entity_poly.entity_id
_entity_poly.type
_entity_poly.pdbx_seq_one_letter_code
_entity_poly.pdbx_strand_id
1 'polypeptide(L)'
;MRQLTYDGVPIPGLNDLVRTAIRLHPAPGVPRPDESHIGGPLLWPSDEPWPECPVTWPPDPDASDDAWMGGHPLDGPVPVMVSAAQFFRDDFPELPFPEGTDVLQILFCPLEHNSPYHQGPAVRLVWRDSGEVGDIADPPPAPEGAEAAFLPKPCVFEPCSIDELPRLCDFPAETRAALGIPEGASEDPEGWPELDQYSKIGGWTAWSATDRVDLGCRECGEELRQTIALATEEHEVGCGCEVTEDDPVGWSFSRQGVLNIFTCPADVTHPVKVRID
;
A
#
# COMPACT_ATOMS: atom_id res chain seq x y z
N MET A 1 -9.36 -8.09 -25.66
CA MET A 1 -8.86 -9.04 -24.66
C MET A 1 -9.02 -10.46 -25.19
N ARG A 2 -8.06 -11.34 -24.94
CA ARG A 2 -8.18 -12.79 -25.20
C ARG A 2 -9.35 -13.31 -24.36
N GLN A 3 -10.24 -14.13 -24.92
CA GLN A 3 -11.31 -14.75 -24.14
C GLN A 3 -10.68 -15.77 -23.18
N LEU A 4 -10.55 -15.40 -21.90
CA LEU A 4 -10.08 -16.34 -20.89
C LEU A 4 -11.19 -17.36 -20.59
N THR A 5 -10.76 -18.57 -20.24
CA THR A 5 -11.64 -19.68 -19.91
C THR A 5 -11.20 -20.33 -18.60
N TYR A 6 -12.16 -20.72 -17.77
CA TYR A 6 -11.93 -21.60 -16.63
C TYR A 6 -12.45 -23.00 -17.00
N ASP A 7 -11.59 -24.02 -16.98
CA ASP A 7 -11.92 -25.40 -17.43
C ASP A 7 -12.62 -25.47 -18.80
N GLY A 8 -12.21 -24.62 -19.74
CA GLY A 8 -12.78 -24.53 -21.08
C GLY A 8 -14.12 -23.78 -21.16
N VAL A 9 -14.63 -23.27 -20.06
CA VAL A 9 -15.81 -22.40 -20.01
C VAL A 9 -15.39 -20.93 -20.07
N PRO A 10 -15.89 -20.12 -21.04
CA PRO A 10 -15.64 -18.69 -21.07
C PRO A 10 -16.07 -17.99 -19.80
N ILE A 11 -15.27 -17.03 -19.34
CA ILE A 11 -15.57 -16.27 -18.12
C ILE A 11 -16.55 -15.13 -18.42
N PRO A 12 -17.80 -15.20 -17.93
CA PRO A 12 -18.76 -14.12 -18.14
C PRO A 12 -18.33 -12.88 -17.34
N GLY A 13 -18.47 -11.69 -17.94
CA GLY A 13 -18.18 -10.43 -17.25
C GLY A 13 -16.70 -10.20 -16.92
N LEU A 14 -15.77 -10.95 -17.52
CA LEU A 14 -14.33 -10.80 -17.25
C LEU A 14 -13.84 -9.35 -17.42
N ASN A 15 -14.32 -8.67 -18.47
CA ASN A 15 -13.94 -7.27 -18.72
C ASN A 15 -14.45 -6.32 -17.62
N ASP A 16 -15.55 -6.68 -16.94
CA ASP A 16 -16.11 -5.89 -15.84
C ASP A 16 -15.28 -6.05 -14.55
N LEU A 17 -14.39 -7.05 -14.51
CA LEU A 17 -13.45 -7.30 -13.42
C LEU A 17 -12.10 -6.63 -13.65
N VAL A 18 -11.85 -6.04 -14.83
CA VAL A 18 -10.59 -5.35 -15.10
C VAL A 18 -10.51 -4.10 -14.24
N ARG A 19 -9.37 -3.93 -13.56
CA ARG A 19 -9.05 -2.71 -12.82
C ARG A 19 -7.75 -2.14 -13.34
N THR A 20 -7.74 -0.84 -13.60
CA THR A 20 -6.49 -0.14 -13.90
C THR A 20 -5.75 0.11 -12.59
N ALA A 21 -4.47 -0.25 -12.57
CA ALA A 21 -3.51 0.12 -11.54
C ALA A 21 -2.48 1.09 -12.11
N ILE A 22 -1.95 1.96 -11.26
CA ILE A 22 -0.82 2.83 -11.60
C ILE A 22 0.42 2.23 -10.94
N ARG A 23 1.31 1.63 -11.74
CA ARG A 23 2.62 1.21 -11.27
C ARG A 23 3.46 2.42 -10.95
N LEU A 24 4.17 2.40 -9.83
CA LEU A 24 4.94 3.54 -9.35
C LEU A 24 6.35 3.61 -9.94
N HIS A 25 6.96 2.46 -10.26
CA HIS A 25 8.34 2.37 -10.77
C HIS A 25 9.30 3.31 -10.03
N PRO A 26 9.57 3.06 -8.74
CA PRO A 26 10.52 3.86 -8.00
C PRO A 26 11.90 3.80 -8.68
N ALA A 27 12.51 4.96 -8.88
CA ALA A 27 13.88 5.09 -9.39
C ALA A 27 14.72 5.94 -8.43
N PRO A 28 16.00 5.60 -8.16
CA PRO A 28 16.84 6.39 -7.27
C PRO A 28 16.89 7.87 -7.68
N GLY A 29 16.64 8.77 -6.74
CA GLY A 29 16.52 10.19 -7.03
C GLY A 29 16.71 11.08 -5.80
N VAL A 30 16.61 12.39 -6.01
CA VAL A 30 16.66 13.39 -4.92
C VAL A 30 15.37 14.19 -4.96
N PRO A 31 14.27 13.66 -4.37
CA PRO A 31 12.97 14.30 -4.44
C PRO A 31 12.91 15.56 -3.58
N ARG A 32 12.07 16.49 -3.97
CA ARG A 32 11.74 17.70 -3.20
C ARG A 32 10.46 17.48 -2.38
N PRO A 33 10.25 18.28 -1.31
CA PRO A 33 9.04 18.19 -0.50
C PRO A 33 7.75 18.48 -1.28
N ASP A 34 7.81 19.23 -2.38
CA ASP A 34 6.69 19.59 -3.26
C ASP A 34 6.47 18.60 -4.41
N GLU A 35 6.99 17.37 -4.29
CA GLU A 35 6.89 16.31 -5.30
C GLU A 35 6.34 15.02 -4.69
N SER A 36 5.74 14.17 -5.52
CA SER A 36 5.41 12.79 -5.14
C SER A 36 6.65 11.90 -5.20
N HIS A 37 6.91 11.12 -4.15
CA HIS A 37 8.14 10.35 -4.00
C HIS A 37 8.05 9.22 -2.98
N ILE A 38 9.07 8.35 -2.94
CA ILE A 38 9.35 7.43 -1.83
C ILE A 38 10.58 7.91 -1.07
N GLY A 39 10.53 7.87 0.27
CA GLY A 39 11.58 8.40 1.14
C GLY A 39 11.88 9.88 0.90
N GLY A 40 12.89 10.44 1.55
CA GLY A 40 13.17 11.88 1.39
C GLY A 40 12.22 12.78 2.20
N PRO A 41 12.24 14.11 1.95
CA PRO A 41 11.63 15.08 2.83
C PRO A 41 10.12 15.22 2.57
N LEU A 42 9.31 15.07 3.62
CA LEU A 42 7.87 15.33 3.55
C LEU A 42 7.58 16.84 3.52
N LEU A 43 6.44 17.21 2.93
CA LEU A 43 5.81 18.51 3.09
C LEU A 43 5.22 18.64 4.52
N TRP A 44 6.07 18.63 5.54
CA TRP A 44 5.68 18.66 6.95
C TRP A 44 5.87 20.06 7.54
N PRO A 45 4.83 20.71 8.12
CA PRO A 45 4.98 22.03 8.71
C PRO A 45 5.92 22.04 9.92
N SER A 46 6.75 23.07 10.02
CA SER A 46 7.69 23.27 11.13
C SER A 46 7.04 23.57 12.48
N ASP A 47 5.79 24.00 12.49
CA ASP A 47 5.00 24.25 13.69
C ASP A 47 4.16 23.06 14.15
N GLU A 48 4.15 21.97 13.38
CA GLU A 48 3.49 20.72 13.72
C GLU A 48 4.47 19.69 14.31
N PRO A 49 4.19 19.10 15.48
CA PRO A 49 5.04 18.05 16.05
C PRO A 49 5.21 16.89 15.08
N TRP A 50 6.44 16.38 14.95
CA TRP A 50 6.69 15.18 14.15
C TRP A 50 5.96 13.97 14.75
N PRO A 51 5.36 13.09 13.92
CA PRO A 51 4.54 11.99 14.44
C PRO A 51 5.38 10.95 15.19
N GLU A 52 4.89 10.58 16.37
CA GLU A 52 5.36 9.47 17.17
C GLU A 52 4.53 8.21 16.87
N CYS A 53 5.13 7.06 17.14
CA CYS A 53 4.44 5.78 17.09
C CYS A 53 4.08 5.32 18.53
N PRO A 54 2.79 5.33 18.94
CA PRO A 54 2.38 5.00 20.31
C PRO A 54 2.62 3.55 20.74
N VAL A 55 2.76 3.34 22.07
CA VAL A 55 3.02 2.02 22.69
C VAL A 55 1.94 0.99 22.39
N THR A 56 0.67 1.39 22.49
CA THR A 56 -0.50 0.55 22.22
C THR A 56 -1.76 1.41 22.01
N TRP A 57 -2.78 0.77 21.44
CA TRP A 57 -4.20 1.14 21.36
C TRP A 57 -4.77 1.90 22.59
N PRO A 58 -5.72 2.87 22.47
CA PRO A 58 -6.78 3.03 21.45
C PRO A 58 -6.35 3.61 20.11
N PRO A 59 -7.20 3.50 19.06
CA PRO A 59 -6.80 3.83 17.71
C PRO A 59 -6.67 5.34 17.57
N ASP A 60 -5.47 5.76 17.22
CA ASP A 60 -5.34 6.94 16.36
C ASP A 60 -6.14 6.62 15.07
N PRO A 61 -7.12 7.45 14.66
CA PRO A 61 -7.94 7.18 13.47
C PRO A 61 -7.10 7.07 12.19
N ASP A 62 -5.94 7.73 12.18
CA ASP A 62 -5.01 7.78 11.04
C ASP A 62 -4.03 6.59 10.99
N ALA A 63 -4.13 5.69 11.97
CA ALA A 63 -3.24 4.54 12.16
C ALA A 63 -3.89 3.23 11.66
N SER A 64 -3.06 2.30 11.17
CA SER A 64 -3.55 1.02 10.62
C SER A 64 -4.03 0.01 11.66
N ASP A 65 -5.31 -0.36 11.67
CA ASP A 65 -5.96 -1.28 12.63
C ASP A 65 -5.13 -2.51 13.04
N ASP A 66 -4.52 -3.18 12.06
CA ASP A 66 -3.89 -4.50 12.25
C ASP A 66 -2.44 -4.43 12.77
N ALA A 67 -1.72 -3.33 12.54
CA ALA A 67 -0.30 -3.21 12.91
C ALA A 67 -0.10 -2.81 14.39
N TRP A 68 -1.01 -2.02 14.95
CA TRP A 68 -0.90 -1.50 16.32
C TRP A 68 -1.29 -2.50 17.40
N MET A 69 -1.99 -3.57 17.01
CA MET A 69 -2.32 -4.68 17.92
C MET A 69 -1.09 -5.53 18.30
N GLY A 70 -0.03 -5.48 17.50
CA GLY A 70 1.19 -6.28 17.69
C GLY A 70 2.21 -5.69 18.68
N GLY A 71 2.12 -4.39 18.97
CA GLY A 71 3.15 -3.65 19.71
C GLY A 71 4.54 -3.68 19.05
N HIS A 72 5.43 -2.84 19.54
CA HIS A 72 6.87 -2.82 19.18
C HIS A 72 7.71 -3.16 20.42
N PRO A 73 9.04 -3.40 20.30
CA PRO A 73 9.87 -3.81 21.44
C PRO A 73 10.02 -2.81 22.60
N LEU A 74 9.69 -1.53 22.40
CA LEU A 74 9.80 -0.50 23.44
C LEU A 74 8.59 -0.49 24.39
N ASP A 75 8.85 -0.20 25.67
CA ASP A 75 7.82 0.03 26.70
C ASP A 75 7.14 1.42 26.60
N GLY A 76 7.69 2.31 25.76
CA GLY A 76 7.30 3.71 25.53
C GLY A 76 7.16 4.02 24.03
N PRO A 77 6.52 5.13 23.63
CA PRO A 77 6.29 5.42 22.21
C PRO A 77 7.62 5.51 21.46
N VAL A 78 7.63 5.08 20.19
CA VAL A 78 8.77 5.34 19.30
C VAL A 78 8.70 6.82 18.91
N PRO A 79 9.73 7.62 19.23
CA PRO A 79 9.64 9.08 19.17
C PRO A 79 9.60 9.66 17.75
N VAL A 80 9.87 8.85 16.72
CA VAL A 80 9.95 9.28 15.34
C VAL A 80 9.43 8.18 14.43
N MET A 81 8.37 8.49 13.67
CA MET A 81 8.03 7.75 12.45
C MET A 81 8.80 8.32 11.27
N VAL A 82 9.31 7.47 10.37
CA VAL A 82 10.13 7.89 9.23
C VAL A 82 9.27 8.11 7.98
N SER A 83 9.71 9.02 7.12
CA SER A 83 9.08 9.25 5.81
C SER A 83 9.15 7.99 4.95
N ALA A 84 7.99 7.41 4.62
CA ALA A 84 7.90 6.26 3.74
C ALA A 84 7.62 6.70 2.29
N ALA A 85 6.60 7.53 2.08
CA ALA A 85 6.23 8.05 0.78
C ALA A 85 5.35 9.30 0.90
N GLN A 86 5.26 10.06 -0.19
CA GLN A 86 4.36 11.19 -0.34
C GLN A 86 3.75 11.21 -1.75
N PHE A 87 2.46 11.54 -1.85
CA PHE A 87 1.72 11.59 -3.10
C PHE A 87 0.89 12.86 -3.19
N PHE A 88 1.04 13.59 -4.28
CA PHE A 88 0.20 14.74 -4.64
C PHE A 88 -0.96 14.29 -5.52
N ARG A 89 -2.13 14.88 -5.31
CA ARG A 89 -3.35 14.64 -6.08
C ARG A 89 -3.17 14.96 -7.57
N ASP A 90 -2.36 15.96 -7.90
CA ASP A 90 -2.11 16.36 -9.29
C ASP A 90 -1.30 15.31 -10.06
N ASP A 91 -0.41 14.58 -9.38
CA ASP A 91 0.37 13.49 -9.98
C ASP A 91 -0.43 12.17 -10.02
N PHE A 92 -1.23 11.92 -8.98
CA PHE A 92 -1.95 10.66 -8.77
C PHE A 92 -3.44 10.88 -8.41
N PRO A 93 -4.26 11.35 -9.36
CA PRO A 93 -5.68 11.61 -9.13
C PRO A 93 -6.51 10.34 -8.85
N GLU A 94 -5.95 9.15 -9.10
CA GLU A 94 -6.55 7.85 -8.79
C GLU A 94 -6.60 7.57 -7.28
N LEU A 95 -5.77 8.24 -6.47
CA LEU A 95 -5.83 8.12 -5.02
C LEU A 95 -7.06 8.85 -4.47
N PRO A 96 -7.76 8.27 -3.47
CA PRO A 96 -8.82 8.97 -2.76
C PRO A 96 -8.20 9.98 -1.80
N PHE A 97 -8.61 11.24 -1.88
CA PHE A 97 -8.18 12.30 -0.96
C PHE A 97 -9.41 12.91 -0.28
N PRO A 98 -9.41 13.09 1.06
CA PRO A 98 -10.45 13.83 1.77
C PRO A 98 -10.69 15.22 1.18
N GLU A 99 -11.89 15.75 1.40
CA GLU A 99 -12.23 17.12 1.00
C GLU A 99 -11.24 18.12 1.61
N GLY A 100 -10.75 19.05 0.79
CA GLY A 100 -9.78 20.08 1.22
C GLY A 100 -8.34 19.60 1.35
N THR A 101 -8.01 18.35 0.99
CA THR A 101 -6.62 17.85 0.99
C THR A 101 -6.15 17.50 -0.42
N ASP A 102 -4.86 17.58 -0.67
CA ASP A 102 -4.23 17.27 -1.95
C ASP A 102 -2.89 16.54 -1.81
N VAL A 103 -2.45 16.27 -0.57
CA VAL A 103 -1.25 15.49 -0.27
C VAL A 103 -1.59 14.33 0.66
N LEU A 104 -1.11 13.14 0.30
CA LEU A 104 -1.07 11.95 1.15
C LEU A 104 0.38 11.70 1.56
N GLN A 105 0.63 11.61 2.85
CA GLN A 105 1.92 11.28 3.43
C GLN A 105 1.81 9.94 4.14
N ILE A 106 2.76 9.05 3.87
CA ILE A 106 2.85 7.73 4.50
C ILE A 106 4.10 7.73 5.37
N LEU A 107 3.92 7.36 6.64
CA LEU A 107 5.01 7.22 7.58
C LEU A 107 5.07 5.81 8.14
N PHE A 108 6.29 5.34 8.38
CA PHE A 108 6.57 4.05 9.01
C PHE A 108 7.09 4.22 10.42
N CYS A 109 6.64 3.37 11.34
CA CYS A 109 7.44 3.08 12.52
C CYS A 109 8.71 2.37 12.05
N PRO A 110 9.91 2.86 12.39
CA PRO A 110 11.15 2.24 11.98
C PRO A 110 11.52 1.00 12.83
N LEU A 111 10.66 0.54 13.73
CA LEU A 111 10.84 -0.71 14.49
C LEU A 111 9.88 -1.79 14.00
N GLU A 112 10.23 -3.05 14.26
CA GLU A 112 9.37 -4.19 13.96
C GLU A 112 8.10 -4.18 14.83
N HIS A 113 6.95 -4.32 14.17
CA HIS A 113 5.66 -4.65 14.78
C HIS A 113 5.26 -6.07 14.39
N ASN A 114 4.85 -6.87 15.38
CA ASN A 114 4.49 -8.26 15.16
C ASN A 114 3.06 -8.55 15.64
N SER A 115 2.15 -8.68 14.70
CA SER A 115 0.77 -9.13 14.91
C SER A 115 0.51 -10.41 14.10
N PRO A 116 -0.58 -11.15 14.37
CA PRO A 116 -0.93 -12.36 13.62
C PRO A 116 -1.07 -12.15 12.09
N TYR A 117 -1.28 -10.91 11.66
CA TYR A 117 -1.55 -10.56 10.25
C TYR A 117 -0.53 -9.58 9.66
N HIS A 118 0.45 -9.15 10.45
CA HIS A 118 1.41 -8.12 10.06
C HIS A 118 2.74 -8.33 10.81
N GLN A 119 3.81 -8.57 10.06
CA GLN A 119 5.20 -8.60 10.56
C GLN A 119 6.00 -7.59 9.75
N GLY A 120 6.12 -6.37 10.27
CA GLY A 120 6.77 -5.26 9.60
C GLY A 120 6.54 -3.91 10.29
N PRO A 121 6.61 -2.78 9.58
CA PRO A 121 6.45 -1.47 10.18
C PRO A 121 4.97 -1.12 10.38
N ALA A 122 4.64 -0.53 11.54
CA ALA A 122 3.35 0.15 11.66
C ALA A 122 3.28 1.36 10.71
N VAL A 123 2.10 1.59 10.14
CA VAL A 123 1.87 2.63 9.14
C VAL A 123 0.92 3.70 9.68
N ARG A 124 1.25 4.95 9.37
CA ARG A 124 0.37 6.11 9.55
C ARG A 124 0.17 6.81 8.22
N LEU A 125 -1.08 7.15 7.92
CA LEU A 125 -1.43 8.02 6.79
C LEU A 125 -1.72 9.42 7.31
N VAL A 126 -1.23 10.45 6.63
CA VAL A 126 -1.57 11.85 6.93
C VAL A 126 -2.04 12.52 5.65
N TRP A 127 -3.25 13.07 5.69
CA TRP A 127 -3.85 13.84 4.61
C TRP A 127 -3.68 15.32 4.89
N ARG A 128 -3.23 16.08 3.90
CA ARG A 128 -2.85 17.48 4.08
C ARG A 128 -3.29 18.36 2.91
N ASP A 129 -3.60 19.61 3.21
CA ASP A 129 -3.68 20.71 2.25
C ASP A 129 -2.28 21.31 2.07
N SER A 130 -1.68 21.14 0.90
CA SER A 130 -0.37 21.67 0.57
C SER A 130 -0.31 23.20 0.67
N GLY A 131 -1.43 23.89 0.41
CA GLY A 131 -1.53 25.35 0.43
C GLY A 131 -1.45 25.97 1.83
N GLU A 132 -1.71 25.18 2.87
CA GLU A 132 -1.61 25.61 4.28
C GLU A 132 -0.20 25.37 4.86
N VAL A 133 0.70 24.69 4.13
CA VAL A 133 2.07 24.45 4.60
C VAL A 133 2.95 25.67 4.35
N GLY A 134 3.41 26.28 5.44
CA GLY A 134 4.41 27.34 5.42
C GLY A 134 5.84 26.80 5.43
N ASP A 135 6.59 27.14 6.47
CA ASP A 135 7.97 26.66 6.65
C ASP A 135 7.99 25.15 6.89
N ILE A 136 8.85 24.43 6.17
CA ILE A 136 8.95 22.96 6.21
C ILE A 136 9.95 22.52 7.28
N ALA A 137 9.60 21.51 8.07
CA ALA A 137 10.45 20.91 9.09
C ALA A 137 11.58 20.07 8.49
N ASP A 138 12.76 20.13 9.10
CA ASP A 138 13.77 19.08 8.91
C ASP A 138 13.32 17.82 9.66
N PRO A 139 13.32 16.64 9.02
CA PRO A 139 12.92 15.40 9.69
C PRO A 139 13.90 15.09 10.84
N PRO A 140 13.41 14.68 12.02
CA PRO A 140 14.27 14.21 13.08
C PRO A 140 15.02 12.94 12.65
N PRO A 141 16.21 12.67 13.22
CA PRO A 141 16.94 11.45 12.91
C PRO A 141 16.16 10.22 13.36
N ALA A 142 16.32 9.12 12.62
CA ALA A 142 15.75 7.83 13.01
C ALA A 142 16.22 7.44 14.43
N PRO A 143 15.36 6.80 15.23
CA PRO A 143 15.68 6.41 16.60
C PRO A 143 16.73 5.29 16.63
N GLU A 144 17.37 5.12 17.78
CA GLU A 144 18.25 3.96 18.01
C GLU A 144 17.45 2.65 17.88
N GLY A 145 18.03 1.65 17.21
CA GLY A 145 17.38 0.38 16.95
C GLY A 145 16.46 0.37 15.73
N ALA A 146 16.39 1.46 14.97
CA ALA A 146 15.70 1.50 13.69
C ALA A 146 16.17 0.36 12.76
N GLU A 147 15.23 -0.41 12.24
CA GLU A 147 15.47 -1.47 11.27
C GLU A 147 15.78 -0.84 9.91
N ALA A 148 16.97 -1.13 9.38
CA ALA A 148 17.40 -0.58 8.09
C ALA A 148 16.41 -0.93 6.95
N ALA A 149 15.71 -2.06 7.08
CA ALA A 149 14.69 -2.52 6.15
C ALA A 149 13.44 -1.61 6.09
N PHE A 150 13.22 -0.72 7.06
CA PHE A 150 12.09 0.23 7.07
C PHE A 150 12.50 1.66 6.77
N LEU A 151 13.78 1.89 6.44
CA LEU A 151 14.34 3.19 6.09
C LEU A 151 14.50 3.30 4.56
N PRO A 152 13.52 3.86 3.83
CA PRO A 152 13.60 3.93 2.38
C PRO A 152 14.73 4.86 1.91
N LYS A 153 15.44 4.43 0.87
CA LYS A 153 16.28 5.31 0.06
C LYS A 153 15.38 6.23 -0.77
N PRO A 154 15.71 7.53 -0.89
CA PRO A 154 14.90 8.46 -1.67
C PRO A 154 14.80 8.05 -3.14
N CYS A 155 13.57 7.98 -3.64
CA CYS A 155 13.24 7.64 -5.02
C CYS A 155 12.20 8.60 -5.60
N VAL A 156 12.29 8.85 -6.90
CA VAL A 156 11.24 9.49 -7.70
C VAL A 156 10.37 8.41 -8.37
N PHE A 157 9.18 8.78 -8.83
CA PHE A 157 8.29 7.86 -9.54
C PHE A 157 8.40 8.01 -11.06
N GLU A 158 8.31 6.87 -11.77
CA GLU A 158 8.19 6.81 -13.24
C GLU A 158 6.89 6.10 -13.63
N PRO A 159 5.71 6.68 -13.34
CA PRO A 159 4.48 5.92 -13.28
C PRO A 159 3.99 5.44 -14.65
N CYS A 160 3.35 4.27 -14.68
CA CYS A 160 2.65 3.77 -15.85
C CYS A 160 1.33 3.08 -15.48
N SER A 161 0.35 3.12 -16.39
CA SER A 161 -0.93 2.44 -16.21
C SER A 161 -0.87 1.00 -16.69
N ILE A 162 -1.43 0.06 -15.93
CA ILE A 162 -1.59 -1.33 -16.32
C ILE A 162 -3.01 -1.80 -15.98
N ASP A 163 -3.60 -2.61 -16.87
CA ASP A 163 -4.88 -3.26 -16.62
C ASP A 163 -4.66 -4.63 -15.99
N GLU A 164 -5.22 -4.81 -14.81
CA GLU A 164 -5.11 -6.02 -14.01
C GLU A 164 -6.44 -6.79 -14.01
N LEU A 165 -6.33 -8.11 -13.93
CA LEU A 165 -7.44 -9.01 -13.66
C LEU A 165 -7.30 -9.63 -12.26
N PRO A 166 -8.42 -9.92 -11.57
CA PRO A 166 -8.35 -10.53 -10.25
C PRO A 166 -7.74 -11.93 -10.32
N ARG A 167 -7.18 -12.35 -9.19
CA ARG A 167 -6.93 -13.77 -8.90
C ARG A 167 -8.26 -14.50 -8.76
N LEU A 168 -8.27 -15.83 -8.93
CA LEU A 168 -9.47 -16.64 -8.77
C LEU A 168 -10.13 -16.46 -7.39
N CYS A 169 -9.32 -16.31 -6.33
CA CYS A 169 -9.79 -16.06 -4.97
C CYS A 169 -10.54 -14.73 -4.84
N ASP A 170 -10.33 -13.78 -5.77
CA ASP A 170 -10.98 -12.47 -5.74
C ASP A 170 -12.31 -12.39 -6.50
N PHE A 171 -12.71 -13.48 -7.15
CA PHE A 171 -13.92 -13.51 -7.94
C PHE A 171 -15.17 -13.35 -7.05
N PRO A 172 -16.15 -12.51 -7.47
CA PRO A 172 -17.44 -12.43 -6.79
C PRO A 172 -18.09 -13.82 -6.69
N ALA A 173 -18.81 -14.07 -5.59
CA ALA A 173 -19.46 -15.37 -5.34
C ALA A 173 -20.40 -15.78 -6.48
N GLU A 174 -21.11 -14.83 -7.08
CA GLU A 174 -21.99 -15.07 -8.23
C GLU A 174 -21.21 -15.56 -9.46
N THR A 175 -20.07 -14.93 -9.77
CA THR A 175 -19.18 -15.32 -10.86
C THR A 175 -18.58 -16.71 -10.60
N ARG A 176 -18.18 -17.00 -9.35
CA ARG A 176 -17.68 -18.33 -8.95
C ARG A 176 -18.72 -19.41 -9.15
N ALA A 177 -19.97 -19.16 -8.72
CA ALA A 177 -21.08 -20.09 -8.90
C ALA A 177 -21.40 -20.31 -10.38
N ALA A 178 -21.40 -19.24 -11.20
CA ALA A 178 -21.66 -19.34 -12.65
C ALA A 178 -20.60 -20.18 -13.39
N LEU A 179 -19.36 -20.16 -12.91
CA LEU A 179 -18.24 -20.92 -13.47
C LEU A 179 -18.09 -22.33 -12.89
N GLY A 180 -18.86 -22.68 -11.85
CA GLY A 180 -18.69 -23.94 -11.15
C GLY A 180 -17.37 -24.06 -10.40
N ILE A 181 -16.76 -22.94 -10.01
CA ILE A 181 -15.50 -22.91 -9.26
C ILE A 181 -15.78 -23.48 -7.86
N PRO A 182 -15.08 -24.56 -7.43
CA PRO A 182 -15.29 -25.13 -6.11
C PRO A 182 -15.06 -24.13 -4.97
N GLU A 183 -15.78 -24.32 -3.86
CA GLU A 183 -15.49 -23.61 -2.62
C GLU A 183 -14.07 -23.95 -2.14
N GLY A 184 -13.27 -22.94 -1.81
CA GLY A 184 -11.86 -23.11 -1.43
C GLY A 184 -10.85 -23.19 -2.59
N ALA A 185 -11.30 -23.19 -3.85
CA ALA A 185 -10.36 -23.08 -4.98
C ALA A 185 -9.74 -21.68 -5.03
N SER A 186 -8.41 -21.62 -4.91
CA SER A 186 -7.61 -20.39 -4.90
C SER A 186 -6.55 -20.33 -6.01
N GLU A 187 -6.14 -21.47 -6.57
CA GLU A 187 -5.14 -21.54 -7.64
C GLU A 187 -5.71 -21.04 -8.97
N ASP A 188 -4.97 -20.17 -9.66
CA ASP A 188 -5.37 -19.68 -10.96
C ASP A 188 -5.12 -20.73 -12.05
N PRO A 189 -5.98 -20.79 -13.09
CA PRO A 189 -5.76 -21.69 -14.22
C PRO A 189 -4.47 -21.39 -14.99
N GLU A 190 -3.94 -22.41 -15.67
CA GLU A 190 -2.82 -22.23 -16.60
C GLU A 190 -3.15 -21.18 -17.68
N GLY A 191 -2.25 -20.21 -17.86
CA GLY A 191 -2.43 -19.12 -18.83
C GLY A 191 -3.31 -17.96 -18.34
N TRP A 192 -3.64 -17.92 -17.04
CA TRP A 192 -4.18 -16.72 -16.41
C TRP A 192 -3.20 -15.55 -16.54
N PRO A 193 -3.68 -14.30 -16.77
CA PRO A 193 -2.83 -13.13 -16.74
C PRO A 193 -2.12 -13.01 -15.40
N GLU A 194 -0.83 -12.73 -15.47
CA GLU A 194 0.02 -12.58 -14.30
C GLU A 194 -0.40 -11.32 -13.52
N LEU A 195 -0.80 -11.54 -12.27
CA LEU A 195 -0.94 -10.48 -11.27
C LEU A 195 0.21 -10.65 -10.29
N ASP A 196 1.23 -9.83 -10.46
CA ASP A 196 2.48 -9.92 -9.72
C ASP A 196 2.58 -8.84 -8.61
N GLN A 197 3.66 -8.93 -7.85
CA GLN A 197 4.03 -8.04 -6.76
C GLN A 197 4.91 -6.89 -7.28
N TYR A 198 4.42 -5.66 -7.15
CA TYR A 198 5.11 -4.42 -7.52
C TYR A 198 4.45 -3.23 -6.82
N SER A 199 5.19 -2.12 -6.70
CA SER A 199 4.64 -0.92 -6.07
C SER A 199 3.63 -0.24 -6.98
N LYS A 200 2.42 -0.01 -6.45
CA LYS A 200 1.29 0.51 -7.25
C LYS A 200 0.24 1.23 -6.43
N ILE A 201 -0.61 1.95 -7.16
CA ILE A 201 -1.87 2.52 -6.69
C ILE A 201 -3.03 1.74 -7.33
N GLY A 202 -4.00 1.35 -6.51
CA GLY A 202 -5.21 0.67 -6.94
C GLY A 202 -4.99 -0.75 -7.48
N GLY A 203 -5.83 -1.16 -8.44
CA GLY A 203 -5.79 -2.50 -9.03
C GLY A 203 -6.37 -3.62 -8.14
N TRP A 204 -5.78 -4.80 -8.29
CA TRP A 204 -6.07 -6.02 -7.55
C TRP A 204 -4.90 -6.40 -6.64
N THR A 205 -5.18 -7.03 -5.49
CA THR A 205 -4.12 -7.49 -4.60
C THR A 205 -3.52 -8.80 -5.10
N ALA A 206 -2.19 -8.84 -5.23
CA ALA A 206 -1.44 -10.06 -5.55
C ALA A 206 -1.25 -10.92 -4.28
N TRP A 207 -2.32 -11.54 -3.80
CA TRP A 207 -2.26 -12.44 -2.64
C TRP A 207 -1.36 -13.66 -2.92
N SER A 208 -0.42 -13.96 -2.03
CA SER A 208 0.53 -15.08 -2.17
C SER A 208 0.73 -15.87 -0.87
N ALA A 209 0.64 -15.21 0.29
CA ALA A 209 0.97 -15.73 1.60
C ALA A 209 -0.09 -15.43 2.66
N THR A 210 -0.88 -14.37 2.51
CA THR A 210 -1.89 -13.97 3.49
C THR A 210 -3.31 -14.26 3.02
N ASP A 211 -4.12 -14.81 3.92
CA ASP A 211 -5.54 -15.06 3.65
C ASP A 211 -6.31 -13.73 3.53
N ARG A 212 -7.21 -13.66 2.55
CA ARG A 212 -8.20 -12.57 2.40
C ARG A 212 -9.31 -12.69 3.44
N VAL A 213 -8.95 -12.49 4.71
CA VAL A 213 -9.88 -12.51 5.84
C VAL A 213 -9.95 -11.15 6.51
N ASP A 214 -11.13 -10.81 7.01
CA ASP A 214 -11.37 -9.64 7.86
C ASP A 214 -11.02 -8.27 7.25
N LEU A 215 -11.29 -8.04 5.96
CA LEU A 215 -11.11 -6.72 5.32
C LEU A 215 -12.33 -5.79 5.45
N GLY A 216 -13.21 -6.00 6.43
CA GLY A 216 -14.31 -5.06 6.71
C GLY A 216 -13.81 -3.79 7.41
N CYS A 217 -14.30 -2.63 6.98
CA CYS A 217 -14.12 -1.36 7.69
C CYS A 217 -14.79 -1.44 9.06
N ARG A 218 -14.07 -1.11 10.14
CA ARG A 218 -14.63 -1.18 11.50
C ARG A 218 -15.74 -0.14 11.77
N GLU A 219 -15.75 0.97 11.05
CA GLU A 219 -16.70 2.07 11.25
C GLU A 219 -18.02 1.85 10.50
N CYS A 220 -17.95 1.44 9.22
CA CYS A 220 -19.14 1.32 8.37
C CYS A 220 -19.42 -0.09 7.85
N GLY A 221 -18.51 -1.05 8.04
CA GLY A 221 -18.65 -2.43 7.58
C GLY A 221 -18.36 -2.67 6.09
N GLU A 222 -18.11 -1.61 5.31
CA GLU A 222 -17.77 -1.73 3.89
C GLU A 222 -16.45 -2.47 3.68
N GLU A 223 -16.33 -3.23 2.59
CA GLU A 223 -15.08 -3.95 2.29
C GLU A 223 -13.99 -2.95 1.88
N LEU A 224 -12.88 -2.95 2.62
CA LEU A 224 -11.71 -2.13 2.31
C LEU A 224 -11.08 -2.56 0.98
N ARG A 225 -10.47 -1.62 0.27
CA ARG A 225 -9.80 -1.84 -1.01
C ARG A 225 -8.33 -1.50 -0.91
N GLN A 226 -7.48 -2.31 -1.55
CA GLN A 226 -6.07 -1.94 -1.71
C GLN A 226 -6.01 -0.59 -2.42
N THR A 227 -5.41 0.37 -1.74
CA THR A 227 -5.23 1.73 -2.25
C THR A 227 -3.79 1.89 -2.72
N ILE A 228 -2.84 1.37 -1.95
CA ILE A 228 -1.41 1.40 -2.26
C ILE A 228 -0.81 0.03 -1.91
N ALA A 229 0.08 -0.45 -2.77
CA ALA A 229 1.00 -1.53 -2.49
C ALA A 229 2.44 -1.00 -2.62
N LEU A 230 3.28 -1.35 -1.65
CA LEU A 230 4.69 -0.99 -1.58
C LEU A 230 5.49 -2.31 -1.59
N ALA A 231 6.13 -2.62 -2.71
CA ALA A 231 6.82 -3.90 -2.88
C ALA A 231 8.28 -3.80 -2.42
N THR A 232 8.80 -4.89 -1.86
CA THR A 232 10.24 -5.00 -1.55
C THR A 232 11.07 -4.93 -2.83
N GLU A 233 10.60 -5.59 -3.89
CA GLU A 233 11.25 -5.65 -5.20
C GLU A 233 10.28 -5.25 -6.32
N GLU A 234 10.81 -4.72 -7.41
CA GLU A 234 10.12 -4.42 -8.66
C GLU A 234 10.48 -5.46 -9.73
N HIS A 235 9.50 -5.81 -10.57
CA HIS A 235 9.68 -6.78 -11.65
C HIS A 235 9.07 -6.30 -12.97
N GLU A 236 9.57 -6.81 -14.10
CA GLU A 236 8.99 -6.53 -15.42
C GLU A 236 7.67 -7.28 -15.60
N VAL A 237 6.56 -6.56 -15.69
CA VAL A 237 5.22 -7.17 -15.78
C VAL A 237 4.32 -6.40 -16.73
N GLY A 238 4.04 -6.98 -17.88
CA GLY A 238 2.92 -6.65 -18.79
C GLY A 238 2.84 -5.23 -19.39
N CYS A 239 3.42 -4.20 -18.76
CA CYS A 239 3.33 -2.79 -19.15
C CYS A 239 4.41 -2.38 -20.17
N GLY A 240 5.44 -3.22 -20.35
CA GLY A 240 6.54 -2.95 -21.29
C GLY A 240 7.58 -1.94 -20.78
N CYS A 241 7.46 -1.50 -19.53
CA CYS A 241 8.50 -0.72 -18.85
C CYS A 241 9.61 -1.65 -18.37
N GLU A 242 10.86 -1.24 -18.59
CA GLU A 242 12.05 -1.93 -18.09
C GLU A 242 12.21 -1.66 -16.59
N VAL A 243 12.67 -2.67 -15.84
CA VAL A 243 13.09 -2.51 -14.45
C VAL A 243 14.60 -2.53 -14.41
N THR A 244 15.21 -1.40 -14.06
CA THR A 244 16.67 -1.23 -14.09
C THR A 244 17.37 -1.67 -12.79
N GLU A 245 16.65 -1.58 -11.68
CA GLU A 245 17.08 -2.00 -10.34
C GLU A 245 15.87 -2.61 -9.65
N ASP A 246 16.02 -3.81 -9.09
CA ASP A 246 14.91 -4.56 -8.52
C ASP A 246 14.53 -3.99 -7.14
N ASP A 247 15.47 -3.51 -6.32
CA ASP A 247 15.24 -3.01 -4.96
C ASP A 247 15.64 -1.53 -4.75
N PRO A 248 15.20 -0.59 -5.63
CA PRO A 248 15.71 0.79 -5.66
C PRO A 248 15.46 1.54 -4.35
N VAL A 249 14.35 1.22 -3.67
CA VAL A 249 13.97 1.80 -2.37
C VAL A 249 14.81 1.22 -1.23
N GLY A 250 15.28 -0.02 -1.34
CA GLY A 250 16.08 -0.71 -0.32
C GLY A 250 15.34 -1.04 0.98
N TRP A 251 14.01 -0.83 1.04
CA TRP A 251 13.20 -1.37 2.13
C TRP A 251 12.94 -2.86 1.93
N SER A 252 12.51 -3.57 2.98
CA SER A 252 12.16 -4.98 2.87
C SER A 252 11.12 -5.37 3.90
N PHE A 253 10.08 -6.08 3.46
CA PHE A 253 8.99 -6.56 4.29
C PHE A 253 9.04 -8.10 4.36
N SER A 254 9.89 -8.64 5.25
CA SER A 254 10.10 -10.09 5.42
C SER A 254 10.63 -10.79 4.13
N ARG A 255 10.03 -11.92 3.69
CA ARG A 255 10.49 -12.73 2.54
C ARG A 255 10.16 -12.09 1.18
N GLN A 256 10.64 -10.87 0.93
CA GLN A 256 10.34 -10.10 -0.30
C GLN A 256 8.88 -9.66 -0.42
N GLY A 257 8.17 -9.49 0.69
CA GLY A 257 6.73 -9.22 0.67
C GLY A 257 6.36 -7.82 0.18
N VAL A 258 5.08 -7.65 -0.10
CA VAL A 258 4.43 -6.39 -0.44
C VAL A 258 3.64 -5.89 0.75
N LEU A 259 3.92 -4.67 1.19
CA LEU A 259 3.10 -3.97 2.17
C LEU A 259 1.90 -3.35 1.45
N ASN A 260 0.72 -3.92 1.69
CA ASN A 260 -0.55 -3.51 1.12
C ASN A 260 -1.32 -2.64 2.13
N ILE A 261 -1.72 -1.44 1.72
CA ILE A 261 -2.54 -0.50 2.51
C ILE A 261 -3.96 -0.52 1.95
N PHE A 262 -4.92 -0.86 2.80
CA PHE A 262 -6.33 -0.96 2.48
C PHE A 262 -7.11 0.18 3.13
N THR A 263 -7.81 0.98 2.33
CA THR A 263 -8.65 2.08 2.81
C THR A 263 -10.13 1.81 2.52
N CYS A 264 -11.01 2.52 3.24
CA CYS A 264 -12.44 2.37 3.10
C CYS A 264 -12.94 3.19 1.90
N PRO A 265 -13.62 2.57 0.92
CA PRO A 265 -14.10 3.29 -0.26
C PRO A 265 -15.26 4.25 0.04
N ALA A 266 -15.95 4.09 1.17
CA ALA A 266 -17.01 5.01 1.58
C ALA A 266 -16.48 6.30 2.22
N ASP A 267 -15.32 6.23 2.88
CA ASP A 267 -14.66 7.35 3.53
C ASP A 267 -13.20 6.98 3.82
N VAL A 268 -12.26 7.64 3.15
CA VAL A 268 -10.82 7.34 3.26
C VAL A 268 -10.21 7.79 4.60
N THR A 269 -10.93 8.60 5.38
CA THR A 269 -10.54 8.96 6.75
C THR A 269 -10.90 7.88 7.76
N HIS A 270 -11.67 6.86 7.35
CA HIS A 270 -11.86 5.69 8.19
C HIS A 270 -10.55 4.93 8.38
N PRO A 271 -10.43 4.19 9.49
CA PRO A 271 -9.24 3.41 9.83
C PRO A 271 -8.85 2.43 8.73
N VAL A 272 -7.56 2.37 8.47
CA VAL A 272 -6.98 1.56 7.40
C VAL A 272 -6.54 0.19 7.92
N LYS A 273 -6.36 -0.77 7.01
CA LYS A 273 -5.71 -2.05 7.31
C LYS A 273 -4.42 -2.21 6.52
N VAL A 274 -3.46 -2.90 7.11
CA VAL A 274 -2.17 -3.18 6.47
C VAL A 274 -1.92 -4.67 6.51
N ARG A 275 -1.53 -5.23 5.35
CA ARG A 275 -1.15 -6.65 5.21
C ARG A 275 0.17 -6.72 4.46
N ILE A 276 1.09 -7.53 4.98
CA ILE A 276 2.35 -7.83 4.30
C ILE A 276 2.21 -9.24 3.77
N ASP A 277 2.33 -9.38 2.46
CA ASP A 277 2.16 -10.63 1.72
C ASP A 277 3.41 -10.96 0.90
#